data_AF-A0A2V6C1J2-F1
#
_entry.id   AF-A0A2V6C1J2-F1
#
_cell.length_a   1.000
_cell.length_b   1.000
_cell.length_c   1.000
_cell.angle_alpha   90.00
_cell.angle_beta   90.00
_cell.angle_gamma   90.00
#
_symmetry.space_group_name_H-M   'P 1'
#
loop_
_entity.id
_entity.type
_entity.pdbx_description
1 polymer ?
#
loop_
_entity_poly.entity_id
_entity_poly.type
_entity_poly.pdbx_seq_one_letter_code
_entity_poly.pdbx_strand_id
1 'polypeptide(L)'
;MLKSEFGQWLRGLLRHWIVLLGGGGVAFFQLVYSLWNQSSPPMITWLILLVCLFAAVFLAWRDEHRKTENLEESLTPRLQVSVEKKSIANAIWDGNKWMIFLRVIVSSLTARRIQKAKAYLVSIEKDSKILWDDQEVPLTFAPGESPDALCKTIEHGGSYPVDVVIVRRDDNSLFLGTPKRAWPHFDSVHDIFSENGDYIINVRVSADECPSMLAKVKFHWGGDSFNCGIDVIATEVVGQSKAVNSS
;
A
#
# COMPACT_ATOMS: atom_id res chain seq x y z
N MET A 1 -8.51 14.51 16.20
CA MET A 1 -8.74 13.32 17.05
C MET A 1 -10.15 13.26 17.65
N LEU A 2 -10.71 14.33 18.23
CA LEU A 2 -12.07 14.33 18.82
C LEU A 2 -13.25 13.96 17.89
N LYS A 3 -13.12 14.14 16.57
CA LYS A 3 -14.21 13.82 15.63
C LYS A 3 -14.45 12.31 15.44
N SER A 4 -13.44 11.45 15.64
CA SER A 4 -13.62 10.00 15.48
C SER A 4 -14.33 9.37 16.68
N GLU A 5 -14.08 9.88 17.88
CA GLU A 5 -14.69 9.33 19.11
C GLU A 5 -16.16 9.74 19.26
N PHE A 6 -16.51 11.00 18.97
CA PHE A 6 -17.90 11.45 18.98
C PHE A 6 -18.76 10.69 17.95
N GLY A 7 -18.19 10.40 16.78
CA GLY A 7 -18.85 9.58 15.75
C GLY A 7 -19.12 8.15 16.20
N GLN A 8 -18.18 7.53 16.92
CA GLN A 8 -18.36 6.18 17.46
C GLN A 8 -19.42 6.16 18.59
N TRP A 9 -19.39 7.14 19.49
CA TRP A 9 -20.40 7.29 20.55
C TRP A 9 -21.81 7.51 19.97
N LEU A 10 -21.97 8.45 19.03
CA LEU A 10 -23.27 8.75 18.40
C LEU A 10 -23.81 7.55 17.61
N ARG A 11 -22.93 6.79 16.95
CA ARG A 11 -23.31 5.57 16.23
C ARG A 11 -23.76 4.47 17.19
N GLY A 12 -23.13 4.36 18.37
CA GLY A 12 -23.58 3.49 19.45
C GLY A 12 -24.95 3.89 20.02
N LEU A 13 -25.14 5.20 20.26
CA LEU A 13 -26.39 5.77 20.74
C LEU A 13 -27.54 5.51 19.74
N LEU A 14 -27.34 5.78 18.45
CA LEU A 14 -28.34 5.53 17.41
C LEU A 14 -28.70 4.05 17.29
N ARG A 15 -27.72 3.14 17.42
CA ARG A 15 -27.97 1.69 17.43
C ARG A 15 -28.87 1.29 18.59
N HIS A 16 -28.62 1.86 19.77
CA HIS A 16 -29.45 1.65 20.96
C HIS A 16 -30.85 2.24 20.79
N TRP A 17 -30.97 3.43 20.19
CA TRP A 17 -32.25 4.08 19.90
C TRP A 17 -33.07 3.33 18.85
N ILE A 18 -32.46 2.70 17.84
CA ILE A 18 -33.18 1.85 16.87
C ILE A 18 -33.76 0.62 17.57
N VAL A 19 -33.03 0.03 18.52
CA VAL A 19 -33.54 -1.08 19.34
C VAL A 19 -34.71 -0.63 20.22
N LEU A 20 -34.63 0.57 20.81
CA LEU A 20 -35.72 1.16 21.59
C LEU A 20 -36.94 1.55 20.72
N LEU A 21 -36.72 2.10 19.53
CA LEU A 21 -37.78 2.46 18.58
C LEU A 21 -38.45 1.23 17.97
N GLY A 22 -37.77 0.09 17.88
CA GLY A 22 -38.39 -1.19 17.52
C GLY A 22 -39.48 -1.59 18.53
N GLY A 23 -39.17 -1.50 19.83
CA GLY A 23 -40.16 -1.76 20.90
C GLY A 23 -41.24 -0.67 20.97
N GLY A 24 -40.84 0.60 20.87
CA GLY A 24 -41.76 1.75 20.91
C GLY A 24 -42.72 1.79 19.72
N GLY A 25 -42.26 1.43 18.53
CA GLY A 25 -43.09 1.34 17.32
C GLY A 25 -44.13 0.23 17.41
N VAL A 26 -43.76 -0.94 17.95
CA VAL A 26 -44.72 -2.03 18.21
C VAL A 26 -45.75 -1.61 19.26
N ALA A 27 -45.31 -0.99 20.36
CA ALA A 27 -46.21 -0.50 21.41
C ALA A 27 -47.16 0.61 20.89
N PHE A 28 -46.66 1.54 20.10
CA PHE A 28 -47.46 2.60 19.48
C PHE A 28 -48.48 2.03 18.49
N PHE A 29 -48.07 1.08 17.64
CA PHE A 29 -48.96 0.41 16.70
C PHE A 29 -50.07 -0.36 17.44
N GLN A 30 -49.73 -1.09 18.50
CA GLN A 30 -50.71 -1.77 19.36
C GLN A 30 -51.70 -0.80 20.02
N LEU A 31 -51.20 0.34 20.50
CA LEU A 31 -52.02 1.38 21.12
C LEU A 31 -53.03 1.97 20.12
N VAL A 32 -52.58 2.38 18.93
CA VAL A 32 -53.45 2.92 17.88
C VAL A 32 -54.45 1.88 17.40
N TYR A 33 -54.01 0.62 17.22
CA TYR A 33 -54.89 -0.46 16.80
C TYR A 33 -55.97 -0.78 17.84
N SER A 34 -55.62 -0.80 19.13
CA SER A 34 -56.56 -1.01 20.23
C SER A 34 -57.60 0.12 20.37
N LEU A 35 -57.28 1.33 19.93
CA LEU A 35 -58.22 2.46 19.93
C LEU A 35 -59.25 2.37 18.80
N TRP A 36 -58.94 1.66 17.70
CA TRP A 36 -59.82 1.54 16.54
C TRP A 36 -60.59 0.22 16.46
N ASN A 37 -59.97 -0.89 16.88
CA ASN A 37 -60.59 -2.22 16.87
C ASN A 37 -60.69 -2.77 18.31
N GLN A 38 -61.88 -3.24 18.71
CA GLN A 38 -62.16 -3.72 20.07
C GLN A 38 -61.36 -4.99 20.47
N SER A 39 -60.73 -5.69 19.52
CA SER A 39 -59.93 -6.89 19.81
C SER A 39 -58.76 -7.01 18.83
N SER A 40 -57.52 -6.89 19.30
CA SER A 40 -56.34 -7.17 18.47
C SER A 40 -56.10 -8.68 18.37
N PRO A 41 -56.02 -9.26 17.16
CA PRO A 41 -55.64 -10.65 17.01
C PRO A 41 -54.18 -10.83 17.47
N PRO A 42 -53.91 -11.66 18.50
CA PRO A 42 -52.56 -11.82 19.04
C PRO A 42 -51.56 -12.31 17.98
N MET A 43 -52.03 -13.05 16.97
CA MET A 43 -51.23 -13.55 15.86
C MET A 43 -50.49 -12.46 15.07
N ILE A 44 -51.13 -11.29 14.84
CA ILE A 44 -50.51 -10.21 14.06
C ILE A 44 -49.35 -9.59 14.84
N THR A 45 -49.53 -9.40 16.15
CA THR A 45 -48.47 -8.91 17.04
C THR A 45 -47.26 -9.85 17.01
N TRP A 46 -47.48 -11.16 17.16
CA TRP A 46 -46.40 -12.14 17.14
C TRP A 46 -45.65 -12.17 15.80
N LEU A 47 -46.35 -12.02 14.68
CA LEU A 47 -45.73 -11.95 13.35
C LEU A 47 -44.84 -10.71 13.21
N ILE A 48 -45.31 -9.53 13.65
CA ILE A 48 -44.51 -8.30 13.63
C ILE A 48 -43.26 -8.46 14.50
N LEU A 49 -43.41 -8.98 15.73
CA LEU A 49 -42.28 -9.23 16.63
C LEU A 49 -41.25 -10.19 16.01
N LEU A 50 -41.70 -11.26 15.36
CA LEU A 50 -40.83 -12.23 14.68
C LEU A 50 -40.04 -11.56 13.53
N VAL A 51 -40.71 -10.75 12.70
CA VAL A 51 -40.06 -10.02 11.59
C VAL A 51 -39.04 -9.01 12.13
N CYS A 52 -39.38 -8.26 13.17
CA CYS A 52 -38.46 -7.33 13.82
C CYS A 52 -37.24 -8.04 14.41
N LEU A 53 -37.45 -9.18 15.09
CA LEU A 53 -36.36 -10.01 15.62
C LEU A 53 -35.45 -10.52 14.51
N PHE A 54 -36.03 -11.06 13.44
CA PHE A 54 -35.26 -11.54 12.28
C PHE A 54 -34.45 -10.41 11.64
N ALA A 55 -35.05 -9.24 11.42
CA ALA A 55 -34.36 -8.07 10.86
C ALA A 55 -33.21 -7.60 11.76
N ALA A 56 -33.41 -7.57 13.09
CA ALA A 56 -32.38 -7.19 14.04
C ALA A 56 -31.20 -8.18 14.02
N VAL A 57 -31.48 -9.49 14.03
CA VAL A 57 -30.47 -10.55 13.94
C VAL A 57 -29.73 -10.47 12.62
N PHE A 58 -30.44 -10.30 11.50
CA PHE A 58 -29.84 -10.18 10.17
C PHE A 58 -28.92 -8.94 10.06
N LEU A 59 -29.35 -7.79 10.57
CA LEU A 59 -28.52 -6.58 10.60
C LEU A 59 -27.28 -6.75 11.48
N ALA A 60 -27.43 -7.38 12.64
CA ALA A 60 -26.30 -7.68 13.51
C ALA A 60 -25.30 -8.62 12.84
N TRP A 61 -25.78 -9.69 12.22
CA TRP A 61 -24.97 -10.64 11.45
C TRP A 61 -24.24 -9.98 10.28
N ARG A 62 -24.95 -9.16 9.48
CA ARG A 62 -24.37 -8.43 8.34
C ARG A 62 -23.27 -7.47 8.79
N ASP A 63 -23.51 -6.73 9.88
CA ASP A 63 -22.54 -5.78 10.41
C ASP A 63 -21.30 -6.51 10.95
N GLU A 64 -21.47 -7.68 11.56
CA GLU A 64 -20.35 -8.51 12.02
C GLU A 64 -19.56 -9.10 10.84
N HIS A 65 -20.24 -9.60 9.80
CA HIS A 65 -19.58 -10.05 8.57
C HIS A 65 -18.74 -8.96 7.91
N ARG A 66 -19.26 -7.73 7.82
CA ARG A 66 -18.49 -6.59 7.28
C ARG A 66 -17.26 -6.26 8.11
N LYS A 67 -17.32 -6.41 9.44
CA LYS A 67 -16.14 -6.23 10.29
C LYS A 67 -15.12 -7.33 10.04
N THR A 68 -15.56 -8.58 9.93
CA THR A 68 -14.67 -9.71 9.63
C THR A 68 -13.99 -9.53 8.29
N GLU A 69 -14.72 -9.13 7.24
CA GLU A 69 -14.15 -8.84 5.92
C GLU A 69 -13.14 -7.68 5.98
N ASN A 70 -13.47 -6.57 6.65
CA ASN A 70 -12.54 -5.46 6.82
C ASN A 70 -11.30 -5.85 7.63
N LEU A 71 -11.46 -6.71 8.64
CA LEU A 71 -10.35 -7.24 9.43
C LEU A 71 -9.48 -8.17 8.58
N GLU A 72 -10.09 -9.07 7.81
CA GLU A 72 -9.38 -9.95 6.89
C GLU A 72 -8.64 -9.16 5.81
N GLU A 73 -9.25 -8.11 5.25
CA GLU A 73 -8.57 -7.19 4.33
C GLU A 73 -7.41 -6.45 5.02
N SER A 74 -7.58 -6.04 6.29
CA SER A 74 -6.52 -5.38 7.08
C SER A 74 -5.39 -6.32 7.51
N LEU A 75 -5.66 -7.62 7.55
CA LEU A 75 -4.70 -8.68 7.89
C LEU A 75 -3.98 -9.22 6.65
N THR A 76 -4.58 -9.07 5.47
CA THR A 76 -3.97 -9.45 4.19
C THR A 76 -2.77 -8.54 3.93
N PRO A 77 -1.53 -9.06 3.93
CA PRO A 77 -0.34 -8.23 3.81
C PRO A 77 -0.38 -7.40 2.53
N ARG A 78 -0.24 -6.08 2.69
CA ARG A 78 -0.23 -5.11 1.58
C ARG A 78 0.97 -4.19 1.75
N LEU A 79 1.80 -4.18 0.72
CA LEU A 79 2.86 -3.21 0.58
C LEU A 79 2.30 -1.90 0.02
N GLN A 80 3.03 -0.81 0.22
CA GLN A 80 2.85 0.46 -0.48
C GLN A 80 4.22 0.97 -0.91
N VAL A 81 4.29 1.58 -2.10
CA VAL A 81 5.47 2.33 -2.55
C VAL A 81 5.12 3.81 -2.61
N SER A 82 6.00 4.64 -2.04
CA SER A 82 5.95 6.10 -2.16
C SER A 82 7.33 6.66 -2.47
N VAL A 83 7.47 7.97 -2.63
CA VAL A 83 8.74 8.63 -2.97
C VAL A 83 9.38 9.20 -1.71
N GLU A 84 10.68 8.97 -1.53
CA GLU A 84 11.45 9.74 -0.56
C GLU A 84 11.83 11.10 -1.15
N LYS A 85 11.74 12.16 -0.36
CA LYS A 85 12.35 13.43 -0.74
C LYS A 85 13.84 13.21 -1.00
N LYS A 86 14.37 13.87 -2.04
CA LYS A 86 15.79 13.87 -2.42
C LYS A 86 16.69 13.89 -1.19
N SER A 87 17.44 12.80 -0.98
CA SER A 87 18.32 12.65 0.18
C SER A 87 19.78 12.83 -0.26
N ILE A 88 20.50 13.70 0.44
CA ILE A 88 21.94 13.92 0.22
C ILE A 88 22.70 13.21 1.34
N ALA A 89 23.62 12.31 0.98
CA ALA A 89 24.44 11.60 1.95
C ALA A 89 25.83 11.27 1.39
N ASN A 90 26.79 11.04 2.27
CA ASN A 90 28.13 10.60 1.89
C ASN A 90 28.11 9.11 1.55
N ALA A 91 28.76 8.74 0.44
CA ALA A 91 28.99 7.35 0.07
C ALA A 91 30.36 6.89 0.57
N ILE A 92 30.36 6.03 1.60
CA ILE A 92 31.59 5.46 2.17
C ILE A 92 32.37 4.67 1.10
N TRP A 93 31.66 3.97 0.22
CA TRP A 93 32.24 3.13 -0.84
C TRP A 93 32.97 3.92 -1.94
N ASP A 94 32.74 5.23 -2.05
CA ASP A 94 33.37 6.08 -3.06
C ASP A 94 34.29 7.14 -2.43
N GLY A 95 35.01 6.75 -1.38
CA GLY A 95 35.94 7.64 -0.69
C GLY A 95 35.25 8.81 0.01
N ASN A 96 34.04 8.60 0.54
CA ASN A 96 33.21 9.62 1.22
C ASN A 96 32.78 10.79 0.33
N LYS A 97 32.60 10.57 -0.98
CA LYS A 97 32.02 11.59 -1.86
C LYS A 97 30.55 11.83 -1.58
N TRP A 98 30.11 13.05 -1.86
CA TRP A 98 28.72 13.45 -1.71
C TRP A 98 27.87 12.87 -2.84
N MET A 99 26.84 12.12 -2.45
CA MET A 99 25.88 11.50 -3.35
C MET A 99 24.48 12.02 -3.10
N ILE A 100 23.69 11.99 -4.17
CA ILE A 100 22.26 12.25 -4.13
C ILE A 100 21.57 10.92 -4.37
N PHE A 101 20.83 10.47 -3.35
CA PHE A 101 20.05 9.25 -3.39
C PHE A 101 18.61 9.59 -3.76
N LEU A 102 18.15 9.01 -4.86
CA LEU A 102 16.78 9.08 -5.32
C LEU A 102 16.14 7.72 -5.03
N ARG A 103 15.29 7.71 -4.00
CA ARG A 103 14.75 6.50 -3.37
C ARG A 103 13.24 6.43 -3.41
N VAL A 104 12.73 5.21 -3.54
CA VAL A 104 11.34 4.91 -3.22
C VAL A 104 11.25 4.34 -1.81
N ILE A 105 10.20 4.66 -1.08
CA ILE A 105 9.92 4.13 0.25
C ILE A 105 8.99 2.96 0.10
N VAL A 106 9.38 1.81 0.63
CA VAL A 106 8.50 0.66 0.81
C VAL A 106 7.98 0.67 2.24
N SER A 107 6.67 0.58 2.42
CA SER A 107 6.00 0.49 3.73
C SER A 107 4.92 -0.59 3.71
N SER A 108 4.48 -1.01 4.91
CA SER A 108 3.33 -1.91 5.08
C SER A 108 2.09 -1.09 5.43
N LEU A 109 0.99 -1.33 4.71
CA LEU A 109 -0.33 -0.80 5.05
C LEU A 109 -1.03 -1.62 6.15
N THR A 110 -0.47 -2.78 6.49
CA THR A 110 -1.07 -3.71 7.45
C THR A 110 -0.28 -3.80 8.73
N ALA A 111 -0.94 -4.20 9.81
CA ALA A 111 -0.29 -4.44 11.09
C ALA A 111 0.65 -5.66 11.07
N ARG A 112 0.53 -6.51 10.04
CA ARG A 112 1.35 -7.72 9.90
C ARG A 112 2.74 -7.36 9.38
N ARG A 113 3.74 -8.00 9.97
CA ARG A 113 5.14 -8.01 9.50
C ARG A 113 5.22 -8.73 8.15
N ILE A 114 5.79 -8.07 7.15
CA ILE A 114 6.00 -8.63 5.81
C ILE A 114 7.46 -9.11 5.70
N GLN A 115 7.65 -10.40 5.40
CA GLN A 115 8.97 -11.02 5.38
C GLN A 115 9.55 -11.12 3.97
N LYS A 116 10.88 -11.15 3.90
CA LYS A 116 11.66 -11.33 2.67
C LYS A 116 11.27 -10.38 1.54
N ALA A 117 11.03 -9.12 1.86
CA ALA A 117 10.77 -8.10 0.85
C ALA A 117 12.03 -7.84 0.02
N LYS A 118 11.87 -7.83 -1.30
CA LYS A 118 12.93 -7.61 -2.28
C LYS A 118 12.45 -6.58 -3.29
N ALA A 119 13.36 -5.75 -3.78
CA ALA A 119 13.09 -4.78 -4.82
C ALA A 119 13.92 -5.10 -6.06
N TYR A 120 13.34 -4.88 -7.23
CA TYR A 120 13.94 -5.17 -8.53
C TYR A 120 13.70 -4.02 -9.48
N LEU A 121 14.73 -3.65 -10.22
CA LEU A 121 14.61 -2.86 -11.43
C LEU A 121 14.18 -3.81 -12.56
N VAL A 122 13.05 -3.50 -13.21
CA VAL A 122 12.45 -4.36 -14.26
C VAL A 122 12.71 -3.80 -15.65
N SER A 123 12.49 -2.51 -15.85
CA SER A 123 12.76 -1.85 -17.12
C SER A 123 12.98 -0.35 -16.97
N ILE A 124 13.61 0.25 -17.97
CA ILE A 124 13.79 1.70 -18.12
C ILE A 124 13.23 2.11 -19.48
N GLU A 125 12.37 3.11 -19.49
CA GLU A 125 11.70 3.64 -20.67
C GLU A 125 11.91 5.14 -20.79
N LYS A 126 11.95 5.65 -22.03
CA LYS A 126 11.91 7.08 -22.36
C LYS A 126 11.04 7.26 -23.58
N ASP A 127 10.11 8.21 -23.55
CA ASP A 127 9.20 8.50 -24.67
C ASP A 127 8.50 7.24 -25.22
N SER A 128 8.04 6.38 -24.31
CA SER A 128 7.41 5.08 -24.61
C SER A 128 8.30 4.05 -25.34
N LYS A 129 9.60 4.34 -25.51
CA LYS A 129 10.60 3.38 -25.98
C LYS A 129 11.28 2.72 -24.79
N ILE A 130 11.27 1.40 -24.78
CA ILE A 130 12.06 0.61 -23.82
C ILE A 130 13.54 0.77 -24.18
N LEU A 131 14.31 1.33 -23.24
CA LEU A 131 15.76 1.47 -23.35
C LEU A 131 16.49 0.27 -22.76
N TRP A 132 15.86 -0.42 -21.81
CA TRP A 132 16.37 -1.62 -21.17
C TRP A 132 15.24 -2.43 -20.50
N ASP A 133 15.19 -3.75 -20.72
CA ASP A 133 14.21 -4.69 -20.11
C ASP A 133 14.72 -6.16 -20.01
N ASP A 134 16.03 -6.39 -20.19
CA ASP A 134 16.57 -7.76 -20.40
C ASP A 134 16.38 -8.70 -19.20
N GLN A 135 16.57 -8.23 -17.96
CA GLN A 135 16.50 -9.06 -16.75
C GLN A 135 16.17 -8.23 -15.52
N GLU A 136 15.39 -8.80 -14.59
CA GLU A 136 15.17 -8.17 -13.29
C GLU A 136 16.48 -8.06 -12.48
N VAL A 137 16.87 -6.83 -12.19
CA VAL A 137 18.10 -6.55 -11.44
C VAL A 137 17.75 -6.17 -10.00
N PRO A 138 18.33 -6.83 -8.99
CA PRO A 138 18.02 -6.51 -7.60
C PRO A 138 18.48 -5.11 -7.23
N LEU A 139 17.62 -4.38 -6.53
CA LEU A 139 17.92 -3.09 -5.89
C LEU A 139 18.17 -3.29 -4.39
N THR A 140 18.87 -2.33 -3.78
CA THR A 140 19.19 -2.38 -2.36
C THR A 140 18.29 -1.47 -1.54
N PHE A 141 17.81 -1.97 -0.41
CA PHE A 141 17.31 -1.16 0.68
C PHE A 141 18.45 -0.38 1.35
N ALA A 142 18.17 0.86 1.75
CA ALA A 142 19.12 1.68 2.49
C ALA A 142 19.27 1.21 3.96
N PRO A 143 20.49 1.28 4.54
CA PRO A 143 21.75 1.52 3.83
C PRO A 143 22.13 0.30 2.97
N GLY A 144 22.65 0.55 1.75
CA GLY A 144 22.94 -0.50 0.77
C GLY A 144 24.06 -1.47 1.18
N GLU A 145 24.83 -1.11 2.20
CA GLU A 145 25.90 -1.91 2.80
C GLU A 145 25.39 -2.86 3.90
N SER A 146 24.13 -2.74 4.30
CA SER A 146 23.54 -3.61 5.32
C SER A 146 23.52 -5.08 4.84
N PRO A 147 23.76 -6.07 5.73
CA PRO A 147 23.69 -7.48 5.35
C PRO A 147 22.30 -7.91 4.84
N ASP A 148 21.24 -7.19 5.21
CA ASP A 148 19.86 -7.41 4.76
C ASP A 148 19.43 -6.48 3.61
N ALA A 149 20.36 -5.74 2.98
CA ALA A 149 20.03 -4.74 1.97
C ALA A 149 19.29 -5.31 0.75
N LEU A 150 19.43 -6.60 0.43
CA LEU A 150 18.73 -7.24 -0.69
C LEU A 150 17.43 -7.94 -0.28
N CYS A 151 17.16 -8.07 1.01
CA CYS A 151 16.05 -8.86 1.53
C CYS A 151 15.68 -8.35 2.91
N LYS A 152 14.66 -7.48 2.98
CA LYS A 152 14.31 -6.76 4.19
C LYS A 152 13.02 -7.27 4.80
N THR A 153 12.92 -7.18 6.12
CA THR A 153 11.63 -7.29 6.80
C THR A 153 10.98 -5.91 6.85
N ILE A 154 9.73 -5.81 6.42
CA ILE A 154 8.93 -4.58 6.49
C ILE A 154 8.00 -4.68 7.71
N GLU A 155 8.30 -3.93 8.76
CA GLU A 155 7.46 -3.81 9.95
C GLU A 155 6.33 -2.80 9.74
N HIS A 156 5.25 -2.95 10.50
CA HIS A 156 4.14 -2.00 10.47
C HIS A 156 4.58 -0.59 10.87
N GLY A 157 4.19 0.40 10.09
CA GLY A 157 4.57 1.81 10.31
C GLY A 157 6.03 2.12 9.98
N GLY A 158 6.83 1.13 9.55
CA GLY A 158 8.20 1.33 9.12
C GLY A 158 8.29 1.89 7.70
N SER A 159 9.31 2.71 7.48
CA SER A 159 9.69 3.25 6.17
C SER A 159 11.02 2.67 5.75
N TYR A 160 11.05 1.97 4.63
CA TYR A 160 12.22 1.25 4.14
C TYR A 160 12.62 1.78 2.76
N PRO A 161 13.56 2.74 2.70
CA PRO A 161 13.98 3.30 1.43
C PRO A 161 14.71 2.27 0.58
N VAL A 162 14.45 2.26 -0.72
CA VAL A 162 15.13 1.48 -1.75
C VAL A 162 15.84 2.46 -2.65
N ASP A 163 17.16 2.28 -2.81
CA ASP A 163 17.96 3.07 -3.74
C ASP A 163 17.55 2.70 -5.17
N VAL A 164 17.10 3.68 -5.96
CA VAL A 164 16.74 3.47 -7.37
C VAL A 164 17.84 4.07 -8.25
N VAL A 165 18.05 5.38 -8.11
CA VAL A 165 19.08 6.14 -8.83
C VAL A 165 19.96 6.88 -7.82
N ILE A 166 21.26 6.91 -8.07
CA ILE A 166 22.25 7.63 -7.28
C ILE A 166 23.02 8.53 -8.23
N VAL A 167 23.16 9.80 -7.88
CA VAL A 167 23.92 10.78 -8.67
C VAL A 167 25.11 11.26 -7.85
N ARG A 168 26.32 11.13 -8.40
CA ARG A 168 27.52 11.72 -7.80
C ARG A 168 27.53 13.21 -8.04
N ARG A 169 27.75 13.99 -6.98
CA ARG A 169 27.69 15.45 -7.06
C ARG A 169 28.85 16.06 -7.86
N ASP A 170 30.01 15.43 -7.81
CA ASP A 170 31.26 16.02 -8.31
C ASP A 170 31.37 15.99 -9.84
N ASP A 171 30.96 14.88 -10.48
CA ASP A 171 31.08 14.66 -11.93
C ASP A 171 29.73 14.37 -12.61
N ASN A 172 28.62 14.44 -11.85
CA ASN A 172 27.27 14.10 -12.30
C ASN A 172 27.11 12.67 -12.84
N SER A 173 28.02 11.75 -12.48
CA SER A 173 27.90 10.34 -12.85
C SER A 173 26.68 9.69 -12.20
N LEU A 174 26.01 8.84 -12.97
CA LEU A 174 24.81 8.13 -12.57
C LEU A 174 25.13 6.68 -12.21
N PHE A 175 24.53 6.22 -11.13
CA PHE A 175 24.58 4.83 -10.69
C PHE A 175 23.16 4.36 -10.41
N LEU A 176 22.92 3.07 -10.63
CA LEU A 176 21.71 2.42 -10.17
C LEU A 176 21.92 1.87 -8.76
N GLY A 177 20.85 1.81 -7.97
CA GLY A 177 20.87 1.33 -6.59
C GLY A 177 21.05 -0.19 -6.44
N THR A 178 21.90 -0.81 -7.26
CA THR A 178 22.17 -2.26 -7.27
C THR A 178 23.18 -2.65 -6.17
N PRO A 179 23.25 -3.94 -5.79
CA PRO A 179 24.26 -4.42 -4.84
C PRO A 179 25.68 -4.12 -5.33
N LYS A 180 26.53 -3.65 -4.41
CA LYS A 180 27.90 -3.17 -4.68
C LYS A 180 27.97 -2.05 -5.73
N ARG A 181 26.82 -1.47 -6.12
CA ARG A 181 26.69 -0.48 -7.22
C ARG A 181 27.28 -0.97 -8.54
N ALA A 182 27.39 -2.29 -8.70
CA ALA A 182 27.95 -2.94 -9.86
C ALA A 182 26.79 -3.45 -10.71
N TRP A 183 26.13 -2.54 -11.42
CA TRP A 183 25.17 -2.97 -12.43
C TRP A 183 25.93 -3.78 -13.49
N PRO A 184 25.48 -4.99 -13.87
CA PRO A 184 26.20 -5.82 -14.83
C PRO A 184 26.38 -5.16 -16.20
N HIS A 185 25.55 -4.14 -16.51
CA HIS A 185 25.58 -3.37 -17.74
C HIS A 185 26.10 -1.96 -17.51
N PHE A 186 27.13 -1.78 -16.68
CA PHE A 186 27.60 -0.45 -16.29
C PHE A 186 27.89 0.47 -17.49
N ASP A 187 28.44 -0.08 -18.57
CA ASP A 187 28.73 0.67 -19.80
C ASP A 187 27.46 1.26 -20.44
N SER A 188 26.28 0.67 -20.22
CA SER A 188 25.02 1.18 -20.77
C SER A 188 24.32 2.24 -19.93
N VAL A 189 24.72 2.50 -18.67
CA VAL A 189 24.04 3.55 -17.85
C VAL A 189 24.16 4.90 -18.53
N HIS A 190 25.36 5.24 -18.98
CA HIS A 190 25.63 6.51 -19.64
C HIS A 190 24.88 6.63 -20.97
N ASP A 191 24.77 5.54 -21.72
CA ASP A 191 24.03 5.51 -22.98
C ASP A 191 22.51 5.66 -22.75
N ILE A 192 21.97 4.97 -21.75
CA ILE A 192 20.53 5.03 -21.40
C ILE A 192 20.14 6.43 -20.94
N PHE A 193 20.95 7.06 -20.09
CA PHE A 193 20.70 8.40 -19.55
C PHE A 193 21.48 9.51 -20.28
N SER A 194 21.82 9.27 -21.55
CA SER A 194 22.59 10.22 -22.38
C SER A 194 21.81 11.50 -22.74
N GLU A 195 20.49 11.43 -22.73
CA GLU A 195 19.60 12.53 -23.09
C GLU A 195 18.90 13.10 -21.86
N ASN A 196 18.81 14.43 -21.77
CA ASN A 196 18.00 15.07 -20.74
C ASN A 196 16.50 14.76 -20.92
N GLY A 197 15.72 14.79 -19.84
CA GLY A 197 14.28 14.63 -19.87
C GLY A 197 13.76 13.63 -18.84
N ASP A 198 12.56 13.14 -19.10
CA ASP A 198 11.85 12.24 -18.20
C ASP A 198 12.01 10.78 -18.63
N TYR A 199 12.36 9.95 -17.66
CA TYR A 199 12.49 8.50 -17.78
C TYR A 199 11.43 7.84 -16.92
N ILE A 200 10.90 6.70 -17.35
CA ILE A 200 10.05 5.84 -16.53
C ILE A 200 10.87 4.61 -16.13
N ILE A 201 11.09 4.46 -14.83
CA ILE A 201 11.81 3.35 -14.22
C ILE A 201 10.78 2.45 -13.55
N ASN A 202 10.64 1.23 -14.05
CA ASN A 202 9.72 0.24 -13.49
C ASN A 202 10.42 -0.51 -12.36
N VAL A 203 9.96 -0.31 -11.13
CA VAL A 203 10.48 -0.97 -9.92
C VAL A 203 9.46 -1.95 -9.39
N ARG A 204 9.81 -3.24 -9.34
CA ARG A 204 8.97 -4.27 -8.74
C ARG A 204 9.41 -4.56 -7.31
N VAL A 205 8.45 -4.57 -6.39
CA VAL A 205 8.65 -5.00 -5.01
C VAL A 205 7.87 -6.29 -4.78
N SER A 206 8.53 -7.33 -4.30
CA SER A 206 7.93 -8.62 -3.97
C SER A 206 8.27 -9.00 -2.53
N ALA A 207 7.41 -9.79 -1.89
CA ALA A 207 7.63 -10.32 -0.55
C ALA A 207 6.86 -11.63 -0.35
N ASP A 208 7.21 -12.39 0.68
CA ASP A 208 6.52 -13.64 1.01
C ASP A 208 5.06 -13.34 1.42
N GLU A 209 4.13 -14.17 0.94
CA GLU A 209 2.68 -14.09 1.23
C GLU A 209 2.00 -12.77 0.82
N CYS A 210 2.71 -11.87 0.14
CA CYS A 210 2.18 -10.59 -0.34
C CYS A 210 2.10 -10.60 -1.87
N PRO A 211 1.05 -10.02 -2.48
CA PRO A 211 1.08 -9.70 -3.91
C PRO A 211 2.29 -8.82 -4.24
N SER A 212 2.91 -9.08 -5.39
CA SER A 212 3.98 -8.20 -5.88
C SER A 212 3.37 -6.88 -6.35
N MET A 213 4.16 -5.82 -6.29
CA MET A 213 3.74 -4.52 -6.77
C MET A 213 4.74 -3.99 -7.77
N LEU A 214 4.24 -3.38 -8.83
CA LEU A 214 5.03 -2.66 -9.83
C LEU A 214 4.80 -1.17 -9.64
N ALA A 215 5.84 -0.44 -9.26
CA ALA A 215 5.85 1.00 -9.17
C ALA A 215 6.47 1.59 -10.43
N LYS A 216 5.74 2.48 -11.11
CA LYS A 216 6.23 3.29 -12.21
C LYS A 216 6.82 4.56 -11.61
N VAL A 217 8.14 4.67 -11.63
CA VAL A 217 8.89 5.80 -11.06
C VAL A 217 9.33 6.72 -12.19
N LYS A 218 8.80 7.93 -12.23
CA LYS A 218 9.26 8.96 -13.14
C LYS A 218 10.57 9.55 -12.61
N PHE A 219 11.66 9.40 -13.34
CA PHE A 219 12.95 10.02 -13.05
C PHE A 219 13.19 11.18 -14.02
N HIS A 220 13.31 12.38 -13.47
CA HIS A 220 13.69 13.56 -14.23
C HIS A 220 15.21 13.73 -14.22
N TRP A 221 15.82 13.78 -15.39
CA TRP A 221 17.25 13.98 -15.58
C TRP A 221 17.54 15.27 -16.36
N GLY A 222 18.11 16.26 -15.68
CA GLY A 222 18.52 17.53 -16.29
C GLY A 222 19.98 17.58 -16.73
N GLY A 223 20.73 16.48 -16.62
CA GLY A 223 22.16 16.41 -16.95
C GLY A 223 23.10 16.69 -15.78
N ASP A 224 22.56 17.07 -14.61
CA ASP A 224 23.35 17.31 -13.41
C ASP A 224 22.63 16.91 -12.11
N SER A 225 23.42 16.84 -11.04
CA SER A 225 22.98 16.44 -9.70
C SER A 225 21.99 17.43 -9.05
N PHE A 226 21.96 18.70 -9.46
CA PHE A 226 21.01 19.68 -8.92
C PHE A 226 19.65 19.57 -9.61
N ASN A 227 19.66 19.33 -10.93
CA ASN A 227 18.49 19.25 -11.81
C ASN A 227 18.02 17.80 -12.00
N CYS A 228 17.93 17.05 -10.91
CA CYS A 228 17.41 15.68 -10.93
C CYS A 228 16.42 15.44 -9.80
N GLY A 229 15.47 14.54 -10.04
CA GLY A 229 14.43 14.15 -9.08
C GLY A 229 13.66 12.92 -9.52
N ILE A 230 12.90 12.33 -8.60
CA ILE A 230 12.01 11.20 -8.90
C ILE A 230 10.61 11.46 -8.36
N ASP A 231 9.63 10.83 -8.97
CA ASP A 231 8.25 10.77 -8.51
C ASP A 231 7.63 9.38 -8.79
N VAL A 232 6.63 8.95 -8.04
CA VAL A 232 5.88 7.71 -8.29
C VAL A 232 4.58 8.10 -8.98
N ILE A 233 4.46 7.75 -10.25
CA ILE A 233 3.31 8.14 -11.07
C ILE A 233 2.17 7.11 -11.02
N ALA A 234 2.49 5.84 -10.78
CA ALA A 234 1.52 4.77 -10.66
C ALA A 234 2.09 3.60 -9.87
N THR A 235 1.20 2.88 -9.20
CA THR A 235 1.50 1.60 -8.55
C THR A 235 0.43 0.60 -8.92
N GLU A 236 0.85 -0.55 -9.44
CA GLU A 236 -0.03 -1.63 -9.88
C GLU A 236 0.27 -2.90 -9.07
N VAL A 237 -0.77 -3.61 -8.65
CA VAL A 237 -0.60 -4.92 -8.02
C VAL A 237 -0.41 -5.94 -9.14
N VAL A 238 0.78 -6.53 -9.21
CA VAL A 238 1.08 -7.62 -10.14
C VAL A 238 0.63 -8.89 -9.45
N GLY A 239 -0.44 -9.49 -9.97
CA GLY A 239 -1.04 -10.70 -9.41
C GLY A 239 0.02 -11.75 -9.09
N GLN A 240 -0.14 -12.44 -7.97
CA GLN A 240 0.73 -13.58 -7.65
C GLN A 240 0.61 -14.57 -8.81
N SER A 241 1.70 -14.77 -9.55
CA SER A 241 1.85 -15.98 -10.33
C SER A 241 1.65 -17.12 -9.33
N LYS A 242 0.51 -17.81 -9.42
CA LYS A 242 0.22 -18.96 -8.56
C LYS A 242 1.45 -19.85 -8.69
N ALA A 243 2.26 -19.92 -7.64
CA ALA A 243 3.33 -20.88 -7.59
C ALA A 243 2.67 -22.25 -7.84
N VAL A 244 2.92 -22.80 -9.02
CA VAL A 244 2.50 -24.15 -9.36
C VAL A 244 3.24 -25.01 -8.36
N ASN A 245 2.53 -25.48 -7.34
CA ASN A 245 3.08 -26.38 -6.34
C ASN A 245 3.53 -27.66 -7.08
N SER A 246 4.81 -27.72 -7.43
CA SER A 246 5.47 -28.94 -7.84
C SER A 246 5.68 -29.77 -6.58
N SER A 247 4.64 -30.53 -6.22
CA SER A 247 4.70 -31.65 -5.28
C SER A 247 5.54 -32.78 -5.83
#